data_AF-A0A226I5H2-F1
#
_entry.id   AF-A0A226I5H2-F1
#
_cell.length_a   1.000
_cell.length_b   1.000
_cell.length_c   1.000
_cell.angle_alpha   90.00
_cell.angle_beta   90.00
_cell.angle_gamma   90.00
#
_symmetry.space_group_name_H-M   'P 1'
#
loop_
_entity.id
_entity.type
_entity.pdbx_description
1 polymer ?
#
loop_
_entity_poly.entity_id
_entity_poly.type
_entity_poly.pdbx_seq_one_letter_code
_entity_poly.pdbx_strand_id
1 'polypeptide(L)'
;MEFNFNTFFGYENEINSLNDTVLLYGFGGIMFGLVTLTFASFIIRKLGFGVVNSYFISPLMLSLGLTILLSILPTIVFYVVANDILPVKILYCWITIFIGMFLFVMFNLETIKSFFREFNKVSEQEEFRDRKR
;
A
#
# COMPACT_ATOMS: atom_id res chain seq x y z
N MET A 1 13.32 33.67 -3.77
CA MET A 1 13.75 32.52 -2.95
C MET A 1 14.27 31.48 -3.92
N GLU A 2 15.58 31.26 -3.97
CA GLU A 2 16.17 30.18 -4.77
C GLU A 2 15.82 28.84 -4.09
N PHE A 3 15.23 27.94 -4.86
CA PHE A 3 14.93 26.58 -4.42
C PHE A 3 16.25 25.80 -4.34
N ASN A 4 16.82 25.68 -3.15
CA ASN A 4 18.05 24.93 -2.93
C ASN A 4 17.71 23.44 -2.74
N PHE A 5 18.04 22.63 -3.74
CA PHE A 5 17.83 21.18 -3.70
C PHE A 5 18.52 20.49 -2.50
N ASN A 6 19.58 21.08 -1.93
CA ASN A 6 20.27 20.52 -0.76
C ASN A 6 19.46 20.64 0.54
N THR A 7 18.36 21.40 0.61
CA THR A 7 17.57 21.49 1.84
C THR A 7 16.62 20.30 2.02
N PHE A 8 16.18 19.67 0.93
CA PHE A 8 15.35 18.45 0.96
C PHE A 8 16.19 17.17 1.10
N PHE A 9 17.41 17.17 0.56
CA PHE A 9 18.35 16.03 0.58
C PHE A 9 19.48 16.17 1.62
N GLY A 10 19.61 17.32 2.29
CA GLY A 10 20.69 17.58 3.25
C GLY A 10 20.60 16.77 4.54
N TYR A 11 19.40 16.31 4.89
CA TYR A 11 19.16 15.49 6.09
C TYR A 11 19.32 13.98 5.85
N GLU A 12 19.66 13.54 4.64
CA GLU A 12 19.80 12.10 4.36
C GLU A 12 20.85 11.47 5.29
N ASN A 13 21.93 12.18 5.62
CA ASN A 13 22.96 11.65 6.51
C ASN A 13 22.45 11.51 7.95
N GLU A 14 21.73 12.50 8.49
CA GLU A 14 21.11 12.37 9.82
C GLU A 14 20.00 11.31 9.85
N ILE A 15 19.18 11.23 8.81
CA ILE A 15 18.09 10.24 8.71
C ILE A 15 18.67 8.83 8.62
N ASN A 16 19.71 8.63 7.82
CA ASN A 16 20.42 7.35 7.71
C ASN A 16 21.23 7.01 8.97
N SER A 17 21.45 7.93 9.90
CA SER A 17 22.04 7.59 11.21
C SER A 17 21.06 6.83 12.11
N LEU A 18 19.77 6.86 11.80
CA LEU A 18 18.67 6.24 12.55
C LEU A 18 18.04 5.08 11.75
N ASN A 19 18.87 4.16 11.26
CA ASN A 19 18.50 3.12 10.29
C ASN A 19 17.15 2.42 10.57
N ASP A 20 17.00 1.79 11.73
CA ASP A 20 15.80 1.04 12.09
C ASP A 20 14.56 1.93 12.21
N THR A 21 14.76 3.15 12.66
CA THR A 21 13.69 4.13 12.90
C THR A 21 13.06 4.57 11.58
N VAL A 22 13.87 4.73 10.53
CA VAL A 22 13.42 5.11 9.19
C VAL A 22 12.49 4.05 8.59
N LEU A 23 12.89 2.77 8.67
CA LEU A 23 12.06 1.67 8.17
C LEU A 23 10.79 1.50 9.01
N LEU A 24 10.88 1.66 10.33
CA LEU A 24 9.74 1.57 11.22
C LEU A 24 8.71 2.67 10.95
N TYR A 25 9.14 3.92 10.76
CA TYR A 25 8.25 5.01 10.37
C TYR A 25 7.68 4.84 8.96
N GLY A 26 8.46 4.32 8.01
CA GLY A 26 7.96 4.01 6.67
C GLY A 26 6.85 2.97 6.70
N PHE A 27 7.07 1.87 7.43
CA PHE A 27 6.08 0.80 7.59
C PHE A 27 4.86 1.32 8.36
N GLY A 28 5.11 2.08 9.44
CA GLY A 28 4.09 2.78 10.19
C GLY A 28 3.24 3.68 9.30
N GLY A 29 3.85 4.43 8.39
CA GLY A 29 3.14 5.28 7.44
C GLY A 29 2.16 4.50 6.55
N ILE A 30 2.56 3.33 6.06
CA ILE A 30 1.68 2.46 5.27
C ILE A 30 0.52 1.93 6.13
N MET A 31 0.82 1.43 7.34
CA MET A 31 -0.17 0.86 8.26
C MET A 31 -1.17 1.91 8.76
N PHE A 32 -0.68 3.06 9.23
CA PHE A 32 -1.54 4.17 9.63
C PHE A 32 -2.31 4.75 8.45
N GLY A 33 -1.71 4.75 7.24
CA GLY A 33 -2.42 5.09 6.00
C GLY A 33 -3.62 4.18 5.75
N LEU A 34 -3.45 2.85 5.87
CA LEU A 34 -4.55 1.89 5.73
C LEU A 34 -5.65 2.09 6.77
N VAL A 35 -5.28 2.30 8.04
CA VAL A 35 -6.24 2.58 9.13
C VAL A 35 -7.00 3.87 8.85
N THR A 36 -6.29 4.93 8.47
CA THR A 36 -6.88 6.24 8.13
C THR A 36 -7.86 6.13 6.96
N LEU A 37 -7.47 5.41 5.90
CA LEU A 37 -8.34 5.19 4.75
C LEU A 37 -9.56 4.34 5.09
N THR A 38 -9.42 3.37 6.00
CA THR A 38 -10.55 2.58 6.49
C THR A 38 -11.54 3.46 7.24
N PHE A 39 -11.06 4.33 8.11
CA PHE A 39 -11.90 5.29 8.82
C PHE A 39 -12.54 6.31 7.88
N ALA A 40 -11.78 6.83 6.93
CA ALA A 40 -12.30 7.73 5.89
C ALA A 40 -13.38 7.03 5.03
N SER A 41 -13.15 5.77 4.64
CA SER A 41 -14.12 4.93 3.92
C SER A 41 -15.45 4.85 4.69
N PHE A 42 -15.39 4.60 5.99
CA PHE A 42 -16.57 4.55 6.86
C PHE A 42 -17.36 5.87 6.85
N ILE A 43 -16.68 7.00 7.04
CA ILE A 43 -17.31 8.33 7.03
C ILE A 43 -17.91 8.65 5.64
N ILE A 44 -17.14 8.45 4.57
CA ILE A 44 -17.56 8.74 3.18
C ILE A 44 -18.80 7.94 2.80
N ARG A 45 -18.87 6.65 3.19
CA ARG A 45 -20.06 5.82 2.99
C ARG A 45 -21.27 6.36 3.74
N LYS A 46 -21.08 6.80 4.99
CA LYS A 46 -22.16 7.39 5.81
C LYS A 46 -22.70 8.69 5.23
N LEU A 47 -21.87 9.45 4.52
CA LEU A 47 -22.25 10.68 3.83
C LEU A 47 -22.90 10.45 2.45
N GLY A 48 -23.04 9.19 1.99
CA GLY A 48 -23.65 8.84 0.70
C GLY A 48 -22.69 8.88 -0.50
N PHE A 49 -21.40 9.15 -0.29
CA PHE A 49 -20.40 9.23 -1.37
C PHE A 49 -19.82 7.86 -1.75
N GLY A 50 -20.68 6.88 -2.02
CA GLY A 50 -20.28 5.51 -2.34
C GLY A 50 -19.37 5.39 -3.58
N VAL A 51 -19.55 6.28 -4.57
CA VAL A 51 -18.74 6.33 -5.80
C VAL A 51 -17.29 6.68 -5.46
N VAL A 52 -17.06 7.72 -4.66
CA VAL A 52 -15.70 8.11 -4.22
C VAL A 52 -15.03 6.96 -3.48
N ASN A 53 -15.78 6.27 -2.62
CA ASN A 53 -15.26 5.11 -1.94
C ASN A 53 -14.83 4.00 -2.92
N SER A 54 -15.67 3.68 -3.91
CA SER A 54 -15.43 2.56 -4.83
C SER A 54 -14.30 2.81 -5.83
N TYR A 55 -14.15 4.06 -6.30
CA TYR A 55 -13.21 4.41 -7.37
C TYR A 55 -11.89 5.03 -6.88
N PHE A 56 -11.82 5.49 -5.63
CA PHE A 56 -10.60 6.11 -5.08
C PHE A 56 -10.13 5.43 -3.80
N ILE A 57 -10.98 5.36 -2.77
CA ILE A 57 -10.54 4.86 -1.46
C ILE A 57 -10.22 3.36 -1.51
N SER A 58 -11.13 2.53 -2.04
CA SER A 58 -10.93 1.09 -2.11
C SER A 58 -9.74 0.69 -3.01
N PRO A 59 -9.55 1.28 -4.21
CA PRO A 59 -8.35 1.06 -5.01
C PRO A 59 -7.07 1.46 -4.28
N LEU A 60 -7.05 2.62 -3.62
CA LEU A 60 -5.88 3.09 -2.87
C LEU A 60 -5.51 2.15 -1.71
N MET A 61 -6.52 1.67 -0.97
CA MET A 61 -6.33 0.67 0.09
C MET A 61 -5.78 -0.65 -0.47
N LEU A 62 -6.30 -1.13 -1.61
CA LEU A 62 -5.81 -2.33 -2.27
C LEU A 62 -4.34 -2.16 -2.71
N SER A 63 -4.00 -1.02 -3.29
CA SER A 63 -2.63 -0.71 -3.71
C SER A 63 -1.66 -0.69 -2.53
N LEU A 64 -2.03 -0.07 -1.40
CA LEU A 64 -1.22 -0.11 -0.18
C LEU A 64 -1.06 -1.54 0.36
N GLY A 65 -2.13 -2.34 0.38
CA GLY A 65 -2.07 -3.74 0.80
C GLY A 65 -1.14 -4.58 -0.07
N LEU A 66 -1.23 -4.44 -1.40
CA LEU A 66 -0.33 -5.11 -2.34
C LEU A 66 1.11 -4.61 -2.20
N THR A 67 1.30 -3.32 -1.91
CA THR A 67 2.64 -2.75 -1.66
C THR A 67 3.30 -3.42 -0.47
N ILE A 68 2.58 -3.63 0.64
CA ILE A 68 3.12 -4.35 1.80
C ILE A 68 3.62 -5.73 1.36
N LEU A 69 2.78 -6.50 0.67
CA LEU A 69 3.12 -7.85 0.22
C LEU A 69 4.35 -7.86 -0.70
N LEU A 70 4.40 -6.98 -1.69
CA LEU A 70 5.50 -6.92 -2.65
C LEU A 70 6.77 -6.34 -2.03
N SER A 71 6.67 -5.45 -1.04
CA SER A 71 7.83 -4.83 -0.39
C SER A 71 8.62 -5.78 0.49
N ILE A 72 8.06 -6.92 0.90
CA ILE A 72 8.74 -7.91 1.76
C ILE A 72 10.04 -8.40 1.11
N LEU A 73 9.97 -8.84 -0.16
CA LEU A 73 11.14 -9.37 -0.87
C LEU A 73 12.29 -8.36 -1.01
N PRO A 74 12.10 -7.15 -1.56
CA PRO A 74 13.17 -6.17 -1.68
C PRO A 74 13.68 -5.71 -0.31
N THR A 75 12.83 -5.68 0.73
CA THR A 75 13.28 -5.40 2.10
C THR A 75 14.23 -6.49 2.58
N ILE A 76 13.88 -7.77 2.44
CA ILE A 76 14.77 -8.88 2.83
C ILE A 76 16.08 -8.81 2.05
N VAL A 77 16.02 -8.62 0.73
CA VAL A 77 17.22 -8.56 -0.11
C VAL A 77 18.12 -7.39 0.26
N PHE A 78 17.58 -6.17 0.36
CA PHE A 78 18.42 -4.99 0.60
C PHE A 78 18.84 -4.82 2.06
N TYR A 79 18.00 -5.22 3.01
CA TYR A 79 18.28 -5.05 4.44
C TYR A 79 19.08 -6.22 5.02
N VAL A 80 18.74 -7.47 4.66
CA VAL A 80 19.35 -8.66 5.29
C VAL A 80 20.52 -9.20 4.48
N VAL A 81 20.43 -9.18 3.14
CA VAL A 81 21.44 -9.80 2.27
C VAL A 81 22.52 -8.81 1.85
N ALA A 82 22.14 -7.59 1.48
CA ALA A 82 23.07 -6.61 0.90
C ALA A 82 23.86 -5.79 1.93
N ASN A 83 23.43 -5.69 3.19
CA ASN A 83 24.01 -4.99 4.37
C ASN A 83 24.55 -3.54 4.22
N ASP A 84 24.82 -3.06 3.02
CA ASP A 84 25.44 -1.75 2.73
C ASP A 84 24.43 -0.76 2.12
N ILE A 85 23.15 -1.12 2.07
CA ILE A 85 22.10 -0.27 1.49
C ILE A 85 21.48 0.60 2.58
N LEU A 86 21.59 1.92 2.39
CA LEU A 86 20.96 2.92 3.24
C LEU A 86 19.43 2.72 3.30
N PRO A 87 18.79 2.71 4.48
CA PRO A 87 17.35 2.48 4.64
C PRO A 87 16.45 3.45 3.87
N VAL A 88 16.89 4.69 3.66
CA VAL A 88 16.18 5.66 2.82
C VAL A 88 16.00 5.14 1.39
N LYS A 89 16.99 4.41 0.84
CA LYS A 89 16.88 3.79 -0.49
C LYS A 89 15.85 2.66 -0.52
N ILE A 90 15.72 1.92 0.59
CA ILE A 90 14.68 0.90 0.74
C ILE A 90 13.30 1.56 0.73
N LEU A 91 13.13 2.72 1.39
CA LEU A 91 11.89 3.49 1.31
C LEU A 91 11.58 3.99 -0.10
N TYR A 92 12.58 4.47 -0.85
CA TYR A 92 12.38 4.84 -2.25
C TYR A 92 11.92 3.65 -3.10
N CYS A 93 12.42 2.45 -2.80
CA CYS A 93 11.93 1.21 -3.41
C CYS A 93 10.45 0.97 -3.06
N TRP A 94 10.06 1.11 -1.79
CA TRP A 94 8.66 0.96 -1.38
C TRP A 94 7.73 1.98 -2.05
N ILE A 95 8.15 3.23 -2.16
CA ILE A 95 7.38 4.28 -2.86
C ILE A 95 7.22 3.92 -4.34
N THR A 96 8.28 3.45 -4.98
CA THR A 96 8.24 3.03 -6.39
C THR A 96 7.28 1.86 -6.60
N ILE A 97 7.33 0.86 -5.70
CA ILE A 97 6.39 -0.27 -5.70
C ILE A 97 4.96 0.23 -5.53
N PHE A 98 4.72 1.13 -4.57
CA PHE A 98 3.41 1.70 -4.34
C PHE A 98 2.86 2.41 -5.57
N ILE A 99 3.65 3.26 -6.23
CA ILE A 99 3.22 3.94 -7.46
C ILE A 99 2.90 2.92 -8.55
N GLY A 100 3.75 1.90 -8.74
CA GLY A 100 3.52 0.82 -9.69
C GLY A 100 2.21 0.07 -9.40
N MET A 101 1.99 -0.31 -8.14
CA MET A 101 0.76 -1.00 -7.72
C MET A 101 -0.48 -0.11 -7.79
N PHE A 102 -0.33 1.19 -7.54
CA PHE A 102 -1.42 2.15 -7.69
C PHE A 102 -1.86 2.27 -9.14
N LEU A 103 -0.92 2.47 -10.05
CA LEU A 103 -1.21 2.52 -11.49
C LEU A 103 -1.79 1.19 -11.97
N PHE A 104 -1.20 0.05 -11.57
CA PHE A 104 -1.71 -1.27 -11.91
C PHE A 104 -3.17 -1.45 -11.48
N VAL A 105 -3.50 -1.14 -10.23
CA VAL A 105 -4.87 -1.27 -9.71
C VAL A 105 -5.82 -0.32 -10.42
N MET A 106 -5.42 0.93 -10.69
CA MET A 106 -6.27 1.90 -11.38
C MET A 106 -6.58 1.48 -12.82
N PHE A 107 -5.58 1.02 -13.59
CA PHE A 107 -5.80 0.58 -14.97
C PHE A 107 -6.56 -0.74 -15.08
N ASN A 108 -6.48 -1.60 -14.06
CA ASN A 108 -7.11 -2.92 -14.05
C ASN A 108 -8.32 -3.00 -13.12
N LEU A 109 -8.87 -1.86 -12.67
CA LEU A 109 -9.87 -1.82 -11.61
C LEU A 109 -11.12 -2.65 -11.94
N GLU A 110 -11.63 -2.56 -13.16
CA GLU A 110 -12.82 -3.30 -13.59
C GLU A 110 -12.56 -4.82 -13.66
N THR A 111 -11.39 -5.23 -14.15
CA THR A 111 -10.95 -6.63 -14.15
C THR A 111 -10.85 -7.18 -12.73
N ILE A 112 -10.21 -6.43 -11.83
CA ILE A 112 -10.06 -6.78 -10.41
C ILE A 112 -11.44 -6.94 -9.76
N LYS A 113 -12.36 -5.98 -9.99
CA LYS A 113 -13.74 -6.07 -9.47
C LYS A 113 -14.46 -7.31 -9.98
N SER A 114 -14.30 -7.66 -11.26
CA SER A 114 -14.90 -8.87 -11.84
C SER A 114 -14.37 -10.13 -11.17
N PHE A 115 -13.04 -10.23 -11.00
CA PHE A 115 -12.39 -11.36 -10.35
C PHE A 115 -12.91 -11.58 -8.92
N PHE A 116 -12.99 -10.51 -8.10
CA PHE A 116 -13.53 -10.61 -6.75
C PHE A 116 -15.02 -10.98 -6.72
N ARG A 117 -15.81 -10.51 -7.69
CA ARG A 117 -17.23 -10.89 -7.81
C ARG A 117 -17.41 -12.36 -8.14
N GLU A 118 -16.59 -12.91 -9.03
CA GLU A 118 -16.62 -14.33 -9.38
C GLU A 118 -16.17 -15.19 -8.20
N PHE A 119 -15.11 -14.78 -7.50
CA PHE A 119 -14.64 -15.48 -6.30
C PHE A 119 -15.73 -15.59 -5.23
N ASN A 120 -16.47 -14.50 -4.96
CA ASN A 120 -17.58 -14.52 -4.00
C ASN A 120 -18.72 -15.47 -4.41
N LYS A 121 -19.01 -15.61 -5.70
CA LYS A 121 -20.05 -16.55 -6.16
C LYS A 121 -19.66 -18.00 -5.91
N VAL A 122 -18.37 -18.34 -6.09
CA VAL A 122 -17.86 -19.68 -5.81
C VAL A 122 -18.00 -20.00 -4.32
N SER A 123 -17.63 -19.07 -3.43
CA SER A 123 -17.77 -19.29 -1.98
C SER A 123 -19.22 -19.47 -1.54
N GLU A 124 -20.16 -18.71 -2.10
CA GLU A 124 -21.59 -18.89 -1.78
C GLU A 124 -22.10 -20.26 -2.22
N GLN A 125 -21.73 -20.71 -3.42
CA GLN A 125 -22.15 -22.03 -3.93
C GLN A 125 -21.60 -23.19 -3.09
N GLU A 126 -20.39 -23.08 -2.58
CA GLU A 126 -19.81 -24.06 -1.66
C GLU A 126 -20.55 -24.08 -0.32
N GLU A 127 -20.88 -22.91 0.23
CA GLU A 127 -21.66 -22.79 1.47
C GLU A 127 -23.07 -23.38 1.34
N PHE A 128 -23.75 -23.16 0.21
CA PHE A 128 -25.06 -23.76 -0.05
C PHE A 128 -24.99 -25.29 -0.25
N ARG A 129 -23.88 -25.82 -0.74
CA ARG A 129 -23.66 -27.26 -0.90
C ARG A 129 -23.44 -27.95 0.45
N ASP A 130 -22.70 -27.34 1.35
CA ASP A 130 -22.44 -27.90 2.68
C ASP A 130 -23.67 -27.86 3.60
N ARG A 131 -24.57 -26.88 3.45
CA ARG A 131 -25.84 -26.83 4.20
C ARG A 131 -26.89 -27.87 3.74
N LYS A 132 -26.67 -28.55 2.61
CA LYS A 132 -27.59 -29.56 2.05
C LYS A 132 -27.18 -31.01 2.36
N ARG A 133 -26.05 -31.23 3.04
CA ARG A 133 -25.62 -32.52 3.59
C ARG A 133 -25.96 -32.60 5.07
#